data_AF-A0A2N2XN72-F1
#
_entry.id   AF-A0A2N2XN72-F1
#
_cell.length_a   1.000
_cell.length_b   1.000
_cell.length_c   1.000
_cell.angle_alpha   90.00
_cell.angle_beta   90.00
_cell.angle_gamma   90.00
#
_symmetry.space_group_name_H-M   'P 1'
#
loop_
_entity.id
_entity.type
_entity.pdbx_description
1 polymer ?
#
loop_
_entity_poly.entity_id
_entity_poly.type
_entity_poly.pdbx_seq_one_letter_code
_entity_poly.pdbx_strand_id
1 'polypeptide(L)'
;AIFSESPEDAINAAIEMRIKLQEFNQVMGQFGKPPIDSGIGIHTGMLMLGIVGGEGRMDGTVISDAVNLASRIEGLTKMYGGSIIISEDTLIKLNDPSQYNFRFIDIVKVKGKREAVYVFEIIDGETSSVKALKIETKEKFGKALQHYKNKNLEEALKLFKEVCQKNKFDKASGLYIARCQRFIKDGIPKDWDGIEVITEK
;
A
#
# COMPACT_ATOMS: atom_id res chain seq x y z
N ALA A 1 5.98 -9.96 -11.32
CA ALA A 1 5.61 -11.37 -11.54
C ALA A 1 4.12 -11.46 -11.87
N ILE A 2 3.67 -12.52 -12.54
CA ILE A 2 2.25 -12.78 -12.81
C ILE A 2 1.91 -14.12 -12.16
N PHE A 3 0.83 -14.14 -11.39
CA PHE A 3 0.27 -15.32 -10.74
C PHE A 3 -1.08 -15.62 -11.38
N SER A 4 -1.27 -16.83 -11.90
CA SER A 4 -2.45 -17.21 -12.68
C SER A 4 -3.50 -17.98 -11.88
N GLU A 5 -3.13 -18.56 -10.74
CA GLU A 5 -4.01 -19.45 -9.97
C GLU A 5 -4.69 -18.73 -8.82
N SER A 6 -3.91 -18.19 -7.87
CA SER A 6 -4.44 -17.62 -6.63
C SER A 6 -3.77 -16.29 -6.25
N PRO A 7 -4.54 -15.30 -5.73
CA PRO A 7 -3.98 -14.09 -5.14
C PRO A 7 -3.19 -14.37 -3.85
N GLU A 8 -3.50 -15.43 -3.10
CA GLU A 8 -2.74 -15.87 -1.94
C GLU A 8 -1.29 -16.21 -2.28
N ASP A 9 -1.03 -16.85 -3.43
CA ASP A 9 0.34 -17.14 -3.88
C ASP A 9 1.16 -15.86 -4.07
N ALA A 10 0.55 -14.82 -4.66
CA ALA A 10 1.19 -13.54 -4.84
C ALA A 10 1.50 -12.85 -3.50
N ILE A 11 0.57 -12.91 -2.54
CA ILE A 11 0.74 -12.34 -1.20
C ILE A 11 1.81 -13.11 -0.42
N ASN A 12 1.76 -14.44 -0.43
CA ASN A 12 2.71 -15.30 0.28
C ASN A 12 4.13 -15.12 -0.27
N ALA A 13 4.29 -15.08 -1.60
CA ALA A 13 5.57 -14.77 -2.24
C ALA A 13 6.08 -13.38 -1.84
N ALA A 14 5.21 -12.37 -1.79
CA ALA A 14 5.59 -11.03 -1.35
C ALA A 14 6.06 -11.00 0.12
N ILE A 15 5.35 -11.70 1.01
CA ILE A 15 5.74 -11.83 2.42
C ILE A 15 7.11 -12.51 2.52
N GLU A 16 7.33 -13.62 1.81
CA GLU A 16 8.60 -14.33 1.82
C GLU A 16 9.75 -13.46 1.28
N MET A 17 9.53 -12.74 0.18
CA MET A 17 10.50 -11.79 -0.37
C MET A 17 10.90 -10.72 0.65
N ARG A 18 9.94 -10.20 1.43
CA ARG A 18 10.22 -9.23 2.48
C ARG A 18 11.00 -9.83 3.64
N ILE A 19 10.67 -11.05 4.06
CA ILE A 19 11.43 -11.77 5.10
C ILE A 19 12.87 -11.99 4.65
N LYS A 20 13.08 -12.48 3.42
CA LYS A 20 14.43 -12.69 2.86
C LYS A 20 15.22 -11.40 2.69
N LEU A 21 14.57 -10.30 2.36
CA LEU A 21 15.23 -8.99 2.32
C LEU A 21 15.69 -8.53 3.71
N GLN A 22 14.89 -8.80 4.75
CA GLN A 22 15.28 -8.50 6.13
C GLN A 22 16.48 -9.33 6.56
N GLU A 23 16.47 -10.65 6.31
CA GLU A 23 17.61 -11.54 6.56
C GLU A 23 18.88 -11.05 5.83
N PHE A 24 18.74 -10.71 4.54
CA PHE A 24 19.84 -10.18 3.74
C PHE A 24 20.41 -8.88 4.34
N ASN A 25 19.56 -7.93 4.72
CA ASN A 25 20.01 -6.68 5.34
C ASN A 25 20.72 -6.90 6.68
N GLN A 26 20.31 -7.89 7.48
CA GLN A 26 21.01 -8.24 8.72
C GLN A 26 22.42 -8.73 8.44
N VAL A 27 22.60 -9.63 7.46
CA VAL A 27 23.92 -10.13 7.05
C VAL A 27 24.77 -8.99 6.51
N MET A 28 24.23 -8.18 5.60
CA MET A 28 24.96 -7.07 4.97
C MET A 28 25.35 -5.98 5.98
N GLY A 29 24.53 -5.75 7.00
CA GLY A 29 24.86 -4.85 8.11
C GLY A 29 26.11 -5.29 8.90
N GLN A 30 26.36 -6.58 9.03
CA GLN A 30 27.58 -7.10 9.67
C GLN A 30 28.84 -6.77 8.86
N PHE A 31 28.69 -6.57 7.54
CA PHE A 31 29.75 -6.12 6.63
C PHE A 31 29.79 -4.58 6.46
N GLY A 32 29.05 -3.82 7.28
CA GLY A 32 28.99 -2.35 7.20
C GLY A 32 28.32 -1.81 5.94
N LYS A 33 27.51 -2.63 5.25
CA LYS A 33 26.79 -2.22 4.04
C LYS A 33 25.43 -1.61 4.42
N PRO A 34 24.99 -0.56 3.71
CA PRO A 34 23.68 0.04 3.96
C PRO A 34 22.55 -0.94 3.62
N PRO A 35 21.42 -0.89 4.34
CA PRO A 35 20.27 -1.74 4.04
C PRO A 35 19.63 -1.31 2.71
N ILE A 36 19.08 -2.29 1.99
CA ILE A 36 18.25 -2.07 0.81
C ILE A 36 16.77 -2.29 1.17
N ASP A 37 15.88 -1.57 0.48
CA ASP A 37 14.44 -1.69 0.71
C ASP A 37 13.69 -1.80 -0.63
N SER A 38 12.52 -2.43 -0.61
CA SER A 38 11.72 -2.69 -1.81
C SER A 38 10.23 -2.75 -1.47
N GLY A 39 9.44 -1.94 -2.17
CA GLY A 39 7.98 -1.96 -2.09
C GLY A 39 7.39 -3.03 -3.01
N ILE A 40 6.29 -3.64 -2.59
CA ILE A 40 5.56 -4.61 -3.42
C ILE A 40 4.11 -4.16 -3.56
N GLY A 41 3.69 -3.93 -4.80
CA GLY A 41 2.28 -3.67 -5.15
C GLY A 41 1.64 -4.88 -5.81
N ILE A 42 0.46 -5.28 -5.34
CA ILE A 42 -0.29 -6.42 -5.89
C ILE A 42 -1.68 -5.96 -6.33
N HIS A 43 -2.05 -6.36 -7.54
CA HIS A 43 -3.38 -6.13 -8.10
C HIS A 43 -3.87 -7.35 -8.86
N THR A 44 -5.16 -7.65 -8.74
CA THR A 44 -5.79 -8.78 -9.43
C THR A 44 -6.79 -8.28 -10.46
N GLY A 45 -6.38 -8.25 -11.73
CA GLY A 45 -7.21 -7.81 -12.84
C GLY A 45 -7.06 -8.70 -14.08
N MET A 46 -7.92 -8.49 -15.08
CA MET A 46 -7.81 -9.18 -16.35
C MET A 46 -6.55 -8.73 -17.09
N LEU A 47 -5.88 -9.66 -17.76
CA LEU A 47 -4.72 -9.37 -18.60
C LEU A 47 -4.83 -10.15 -19.91
N MET A 48 -4.35 -9.52 -20.98
CA MET A 48 -4.14 -10.19 -22.26
C MET A 48 -2.64 -10.43 -22.41
N LEU A 49 -2.25 -11.68 -22.59
CA LEU A 49 -0.87 -12.05 -22.93
C LEU A 49 -0.75 -12.09 -24.45
N GLY A 50 0.18 -11.30 -24.99
CA GLY A 50 0.51 -11.27 -26.40
C GLY A 50 2.02 -11.26 -26.60
N ILE A 51 2.47 -11.80 -27.73
CA ILE A 51 3.86 -11.65 -28.17
C ILE A 51 3.94 -10.31 -28.90
N VAL A 52 4.82 -9.42 -28.47
CA VAL A 52 5.05 -8.12 -29.11
C VAL A 52 6.49 -8.09 -29.60
N GLY A 53 6.68 -8.12 -30.92
CA GLY A 53 8.01 -8.17 -31.53
C GLY A 53 7.98 -8.29 -33.05
N GLY A 54 9.02 -7.80 -33.73
CA GLY A 54 9.27 -8.03 -35.16
C GLY A 54 10.33 -9.12 -35.37
N GLU A 55 10.51 -9.57 -36.62
CA GLU A 55 11.49 -10.62 -37.00
C GLU A 55 12.89 -10.32 -36.42
N GLY A 56 13.23 -10.96 -35.29
CA GLY A 56 14.53 -10.84 -34.63
C GLY A 56 14.51 -10.55 -33.13
N ARG A 57 13.40 -10.07 -32.55
CA ARG A 57 13.19 -10.00 -31.09
C ARG A 57 11.73 -10.24 -30.75
N MET A 58 11.44 -11.40 -30.16
CA MET A 58 10.16 -11.70 -29.54
C MET A 58 10.33 -11.57 -28.02
N ASP A 59 9.93 -10.42 -27.47
CA ASP A 59 9.79 -10.26 -26.02
C ASP A 59 8.32 -10.44 -25.65
N GLY A 60 8.03 -11.36 -24.73
CA GLY A 60 6.71 -11.49 -24.14
C GLY A 60 6.39 -10.22 -23.35
N THR A 61 5.54 -9.35 -23.89
CA THR A 61 5.15 -8.10 -23.23
C THR A 61 3.70 -8.22 -22.77
N VAL A 62 3.45 -8.02 -21.48
CA VAL A 62 2.08 -7.92 -20.97
C VAL A 62 1.63 -6.47 -21.04
N ILE A 63 0.70 -6.18 -21.95
CA ILE A 63 0.04 -4.89 -22.04
C ILE A 63 -1.35 -5.05 -21.43
N SER A 64 -1.52 -4.61 -20.18
CA SER A 64 -2.82 -4.57 -19.54
C SER A 64 -2.90 -3.43 -18.53
N ASP A 65 -4.07 -2.82 -18.41
CA ASP A 65 -4.42 -1.88 -17.35
C ASP A 65 -4.16 -2.47 -15.95
N ALA A 66 -4.30 -3.79 -15.79
CA ALA A 66 -4.00 -4.49 -14.55
C ALA A 66 -2.51 -4.40 -14.16
N VAL A 67 -1.59 -4.55 -15.13
CA VAL A 67 -0.14 -4.45 -14.88
C VAL A 67 0.25 -3.01 -14.55
N ASN A 68 -0.32 -2.04 -15.29
CA ASN A 68 -0.11 -0.63 -15.01
C ASN A 68 -0.64 -0.24 -13.61
N LEU A 69 -1.78 -0.80 -13.20
CA LEU A 69 -2.33 -0.56 -11.87
C LEU A 69 -1.47 -1.20 -10.78
N ALA A 70 -0.99 -2.43 -10.96
CA ALA A 70 -0.07 -3.09 -10.02
C ALA A 70 1.19 -2.24 -9.78
N SER A 71 1.81 -1.72 -10.85
CA SER A 71 2.99 -0.85 -10.74
C SER A 71 2.67 0.46 -10.02
N ARG A 72 1.48 1.05 -10.23
CA ARG A 72 1.09 2.26 -9.50
C ARG A 72 0.84 1.99 -8.02
N ILE A 73 0.24 0.84 -7.69
CA ILE A 73 0.05 0.40 -6.31
C ILE A 73 1.41 0.19 -5.63
N GLU A 74 2.40 -0.35 -6.34
CA GLU A 74 3.77 -0.44 -5.82
C GLU A 74 4.32 0.95 -5.47
N GLY A 75 4.13 1.96 -6.31
CA GLY A 75 4.52 3.34 -5.98
C GLY A 75 3.89 3.91 -4.70
N LEU A 76 2.71 3.43 -4.30
CA LEU A 76 2.06 3.83 -3.05
C LEU A 76 2.81 3.36 -1.80
N THR A 77 3.63 2.31 -1.92
CA THR A 77 4.41 1.75 -0.80
C THR A 77 5.33 2.83 -0.22
N LYS A 78 5.96 3.61 -1.09
CA LYS A 78 6.82 4.73 -0.71
C LYS A 78 6.05 5.84 0.01
N MET A 79 4.84 6.13 -0.47
CA MET A 79 3.98 7.18 0.06
C MET A 79 3.44 6.84 1.45
N TYR A 80 2.86 5.65 1.62
CA TYR A 80 2.22 5.24 2.87
C TYR A 80 3.17 4.49 3.83
N GLY A 81 4.33 4.04 3.36
CA GLY A 81 5.31 3.29 4.16
C GLY A 81 4.92 1.85 4.48
N GLY A 82 3.95 1.29 3.76
CA GLY A 82 3.66 -0.14 3.80
C GLY A 82 4.56 -0.88 2.83
N SER A 83 5.21 -1.95 3.27
CA SER A 83 6.10 -2.74 2.42
C SER A 83 5.37 -3.56 1.34
N ILE A 84 4.13 -3.96 1.62
CA ILE A 84 3.25 -4.67 0.70
C ILE A 84 1.89 -3.97 0.68
N ILE A 85 1.48 -3.50 -0.49
CA ILE A 85 0.16 -2.89 -0.69
C ILE A 85 -0.61 -3.68 -1.75
N ILE A 86 -1.87 -3.96 -1.46
CA ILE A 86 -2.78 -4.67 -2.35
C ILE A 86 -4.01 -3.81 -2.68
N SER A 87 -4.57 -4.01 -3.86
CA SER A 87 -5.91 -3.47 -4.20
C SER A 87 -7.03 -4.24 -3.50
N GLU A 88 -8.19 -3.61 -3.38
CA GLU A 88 -9.46 -4.27 -3.04
C GLU A 88 -9.75 -5.48 -3.95
N ASP A 89 -9.54 -5.37 -5.26
CA ASP A 89 -9.74 -6.47 -6.20
C ASP A 89 -8.93 -7.73 -5.83
N THR A 90 -7.76 -7.56 -5.22
CA THR A 90 -6.96 -8.65 -4.69
C THR A 90 -7.56 -9.17 -3.38
N LEU A 91 -7.91 -8.27 -2.46
CA LEU A 91 -8.45 -8.64 -1.15
C LEU A 91 -9.77 -9.44 -1.26
N ILE A 92 -10.70 -9.03 -2.12
CA ILE A 92 -12.01 -9.68 -2.28
C ILE A 92 -11.92 -11.05 -2.96
N LYS A 93 -10.80 -11.35 -3.62
CA LYS A 93 -10.56 -12.63 -4.30
C LYS A 93 -9.83 -13.64 -3.42
N LEU A 94 -9.42 -13.26 -2.21
CA LEU A 94 -8.87 -14.21 -1.24
C LEU A 94 -9.99 -15.12 -0.73
N ASN A 95 -9.68 -16.39 -0.54
CA ASN A 95 -10.62 -17.37 0.01
C ASN A 95 -10.87 -17.11 1.50
N ASP A 96 -9.81 -16.80 2.25
CA ASP A 96 -9.89 -16.42 3.66
C ASP A 96 -8.97 -15.22 3.96
N PRO A 97 -9.48 -13.98 3.89
CA PRO A 97 -8.69 -12.80 4.25
C PRO A 97 -8.21 -12.80 5.72
N SER A 98 -8.84 -13.56 6.62
CA SER A 98 -8.51 -13.55 8.04
C SER A 98 -7.16 -14.19 8.36
N GLN A 99 -6.61 -14.97 7.42
CA GLN A 99 -5.26 -15.55 7.53
C GLN A 99 -4.14 -14.49 7.48
N TYR A 100 -4.45 -13.27 7.02
CA TYR A 100 -3.48 -12.18 6.89
C TYR A 100 -3.75 -11.05 7.88
N ASN A 101 -2.68 -10.46 8.40
CA ASN A 101 -2.74 -9.19 9.10
C ASN A 101 -2.68 -8.07 8.08
N PHE A 102 -3.80 -7.40 7.85
CA PHE A 102 -3.87 -6.25 6.94
C PHE A 102 -4.60 -5.06 7.54
N ARG A 103 -4.43 -3.87 6.97
CA ARG A 103 -5.24 -2.69 7.30
C ARG A 103 -5.58 -1.89 6.06
N PHE A 104 -6.76 -1.28 6.05
CA PHE A 104 -7.14 -0.29 5.03
C PHE A 104 -6.29 0.97 5.20
N ILE A 105 -5.74 1.53 4.12
CA ILE A 105 -4.85 2.70 4.19
C ILE A 105 -5.40 3.93 3.46
N ASP A 106 -6.01 3.79 2.28
CA ASP A 106 -6.56 4.93 1.53
C ASP A 106 -7.50 4.47 0.38
N ILE A 107 -8.26 5.42 -0.16
CA ILE A 107 -8.89 5.34 -1.46
C ILE A 107 -8.11 6.28 -2.38
N VAL A 108 -7.56 5.77 -3.47
CA VAL A 108 -6.73 6.56 -4.38
C VAL A 108 -7.31 6.60 -5.78
N LYS A 109 -7.21 7.76 -6.44
CA LYS A 109 -7.38 7.86 -7.90
C LYS A 109 -6.01 7.82 -8.56
N VAL A 110 -5.76 6.74 -9.28
CA VAL A 110 -4.53 6.56 -10.05
C VAL A 110 -4.64 7.22 -11.42
N LYS A 111 -3.58 7.94 -11.83
CA LYS A 111 -3.53 8.63 -13.12
C LYS A 111 -3.87 7.68 -14.28
N GLY A 112 -4.84 8.07 -15.09
CA GLY A 112 -5.29 7.31 -16.26
C GLY A 112 -6.52 6.43 -16.02
N LYS A 113 -7.00 6.29 -14.78
CA LYS A 113 -8.28 5.62 -14.48
C LYS A 113 -9.28 6.63 -13.89
N ARG A 114 -10.56 6.48 -14.24
CA ARG A 114 -11.64 7.30 -13.66
C ARG A 114 -12.09 6.79 -12.29
N GLU A 115 -11.92 5.49 -12.05
CA GLU A 115 -12.38 4.81 -10.86
C GLU A 115 -11.34 4.87 -9.74
N ALA A 116 -11.84 5.09 -8.53
CA ALA A 116 -11.05 5.06 -7.33
C ALA A 116 -10.73 3.61 -6.94
N VAL A 117 -9.55 3.40 -6.36
CA VAL A 117 -9.09 2.08 -5.92
C VAL A 117 -8.86 2.12 -4.43
N TYR A 118 -9.52 1.23 -3.71
CA TYR A 118 -9.27 1.01 -2.29
C TYR A 118 -7.99 0.19 -2.15
N VAL A 119 -7.11 0.64 -1.27
CA VAL A 119 -5.82 0.00 -1.04
C VAL A 119 -5.65 -0.41 0.42
N PHE A 120 -5.00 -1.55 0.59
CA PHE A 120 -4.77 -2.19 1.88
C PHE A 120 -3.29 -2.52 2.00
N GLU A 121 -2.77 -2.40 3.20
CA GLU A 121 -1.42 -2.83 3.54
C GLU A 121 -1.44 -4.23 4.14
N ILE A 122 -0.60 -5.13 3.65
CA ILE A 122 -0.33 -6.43 4.29
C ILE A 122 0.85 -6.23 5.27
N ILE A 123 0.58 -6.43 6.55
CA ILE A 123 1.51 -6.18 7.68
C ILE A 123 2.44 -7.38 7.89
N ASP A 124 2.08 -8.56 7.36
CA ASP A 124 2.84 -9.80 7.57
C ASP A 124 4.27 -9.79 7.00
N GLY A 125 4.56 -8.92 6.03
CA GLY A 125 5.90 -8.71 5.48
C GLY A 125 6.79 -7.74 6.27
N GLU A 126 6.31 -7.18 7.38
CA GLU A 126 7.07 -6.27 8.23
C GLU A 126 7.97 -7.01 9.23
N THR A 127 8.95 -6.31 9.82
CA THR A 127 9.72 -6.86 10.94
C THR A 127 8.80 -7.10 12.14
N SER A 128 9.14 -8.03 13.03
CA SER A 128 8.29 -8.36 14.20
C SER A 128 7.92 -7.13 15.06
N SER A 129 8.85 -6.19 15.23
CA SER A 129 8.61 -4.95 15.99
C SER A 129 7.64 -4.00 15.28
N VAL A 130 7.80 -3.80 13.97
CA VAL A 130 6.91 -2.94 13.17
C VAL A 130 5.53 -3.58 13.05
N LYS A 131 5.47 -4.90 12.81
CA LYS A 131 4.22 -5.67 12.76
C LYS A 131 3.42 -5.53 14.05
N ALA A 132 4.05 -5.73 15.22
CA ALA A 132 3.39 -5.59 16.52
C ALA A 132 2.78 -4.20 16.72
N LEU A 133 3.53 -3.14 16.41
CA LEU A 133 3.06 -1.75 16.52
C LEU A 133 1.90 -1.45 15.56
N LYS A 134 1.98 -1.93 14.30
CA LYS A 134 0.90 -1.75 13.32
C LYS A 134 -0.36 -2.51 13.72
N ILE A 135 -0.25 -3.72 14.27
CA ILE A 135 -1.39 -4.48 14.81
C ILE A 135 -2.01 -3.75 16.01
N GLU A 136 -1.20 -3.32 16.97
CA GLU A 136 -1.68 -2.61 18.16
C GLU A 136 -2.41 -1.30 17.83
N THR A 137 -1.94 -0.59 16.81
CA THR A 137 -2.51 0.71 16.41
C THR A 137 -3.59 0.61 15.33
N LYS A 138 -3.82 -0.57 14.75
CA LYS A 138 -4.72 -0.80 13.60
C LYS A 138 -6.13 -0.25 13.82
N GLU A 139 -6.77 -0.57 14.94
CA GLU A 139 -8.14 -0.12 15.20
C GLU A 139 -8.23 1.40 15.32
N LYS A 140 -7.26 2.02 16.00
CA LYS A 140 -7.22 3.47 16.19
C LYS A 140 -6.97 4.19 14.87
N PHE A 141 -6.07 3.65 14.04
CA PHE A 141 -5.84 4.15 12.69
C PHE A 141 -7.13 4.08 11.85
N GLY A 142 -7.86 2.96 11.91
CA GLY A 142 -9.15 2.81 11.22
C GLY A 142 -10.20 3.83 11.68
N LYS A 143 -10.31 4.09 12.99
CA LYS A 143 -11.20 5.14 13.54
C LYS A 143 -10.78 6.53 13.06
N ALA A 144 -9.48 6.83 13.04
CA ALA A 144 -8.96 8.10 12.54
C ALA A 144 -9.33 8.32 11.07
N LEU A 145 -9.22 7.29 10.23
CA LEU A 145 -9.68 7.33 8.83
C LEU A 145 -11.19 7.58 8.71
N GLN A 146 -12.01 6.98 9.58
CA GLN A 146 -13.45 7.21 9.58
C GLN A 146 -13.78 8.68 9.90
N HIS A 147 -13.14 9.26 10.91
CA HIS A 147 -13.29 10.69 11.22
C HIS A 147 -12.82 11.58 10.07
N TYR A 148 -11.70 11.23 9.44
CA TYR A 148 -11.16 11.95 8.28
C TYR A 148 -12.16 11.97 7.12
N LYS A 149 -12.72 10.81 6.75
CA LYS A 149 -13.75 10.68 5.71
C LYS A 149 -15.02 11.46 6.03
N ASN A 150 -15.40 11.51 7.30
CA ASN A 150 -16.57 12.26 7.78
C ASN A 150 -16.31 13.75 7.99
N LYS A 151 -15.14 14.28 7.58
CA LYS A 151 -14.74 15.70 7.73
C LYS A 151 -14.60 16.15 9.18
N ASN A 152 -14.51 15.22 10.13
CA ASN A 152 -14.24 15.48 11.54
C ASN A 152 -12.72 15.56 11.76
N LEU A 153 -12.09 16.58 11.19
CA LEU A 153 -10.63 16.66 11.02
C LEU A 153 -9.86 16.79 12.33
N GLU A 154 -10.41 17.48 13.33
CA GLU A 154 -9.79 17.66 14.64
C GLU A 154 -9.67 16.32 15.39
N GLU A 155 -10.74 15.52 15.36
CA GLU A 155 -10.73 14.19 15.99
C GLU A 155 -9.86 13.22 15.19
N ALA A 156 -9.90 13.26 13.86
CA ALA A 156 -9.00 12.49 13.02
C ALA A 156 -7.52 12.82 13.34
N LEU A 157 -7.17 14.10 13.40
CA LEU A 157 -5.83 14.59 13.72
C LEU A 157 -5.36 14.11 15.09
N LYS A 158 -6.23 14.19 16.11
CA LYS A 158 -5.95 13.69 17.45
C LYS A 158 -5.65 12.19 17.44
N LEU A 159 -6.52 11.38 16.81
CA LEU A 159 -6.33 9.92 16.74
C LEU A 159 -5.09 9.52 15.96
N PHE A 160 -4.76 10.18 14.83
CA PHE A 160 -3.51 9.90 14.11
C PHE A 160 -2.28 10.28 14.94
N LYS A 161 -2.31 11.38 15.70
CA LYS A 161 -1.22 11.72 16.62
C LYS A 161 -1.03 10.66 17.70
N GLU A 162 -2.11 10.12 18.25
CA GLU A 162 -2.05 9.00 19.21
C GLU A 162 -1.50 7.72 18.57
N VAL A 163 -1.80 7.45 17.30
CA VAL A 163 -1.14 6.36 16.54
C VAL A 163 0.37 6.62 16.48
N CYS A 164 0.80 7.83 16.09
CA CYS A 164 2.22 8.19 16.03
C CYS A 164 2.91 8.23 17.39
N GLN A 165 2.20 8.42 18.51
CA GLN A 165 2.79 8.31 19.85
C GLN A 165 3.25 6.87 20.15
N LYS A 166 2.48 5.88 19.69
CA LYS A 166 2.83 4.45 19.83
C LYS A 166 3.75 3.96 18.71
N ASN A 167 3.42 4.30 17.47
CA ASN A 167 4.15 3.93 16.26
C ASN A 167 4.70 5.18 15.57
N LYS A 168 5.82 5.70 16.10
CA LYS A 168 6.44 6.96 15.66
C LYS A 168 6.77 7.02 14.17
N PHE A 169 7.03 5.87 13.55
CA PHE A 169 7.46 5.78 12.16
C PHE A 169 6.34 5.36 11.20
N ASP A 170 5.08 5.40 11.65
CA ASP A 170 3.93 5.16 10.78
C ASP A 170 3.77 6.32 9.77
N LYS A 171 4.30 6.12 8.56
CA LYS A 171 4.27 7.14 7.49
C LYS A 171 2.85 7.51 7.07
N ALA A 172 1.95 6.53 6.96
CA ALA A 172 0.55 6.78 6.62
C ALA A 172 -0.10 7.73 7.63
N SER A 173 0.09 7.50 8.93
CA SER A 173 -0.44 8.39 9.97
C SER A 173 0.16 9.79 9.89
N GLY A 174 1.48 9.90 9.67
CA GLY A 174 2.15 11.19 9.47
C GLY A 174 1.59 11.97 8.27
N LEU A 175 1.30 11.28 7.18
CA LEU A 175 0.71 11.84 5.98
C LEU A 175 -0.73 12.34 6.23
N TYR A 176 -1.56 11.58 6.94
CA TYR A 176 -2.90 12.05 7.32
C TYR A 176 -2.88 13.20 8.33
N ILE A 177 -1.91 13.25 9.25
CA ILE A 177 -1.71 14.41 10.14
C ILE A 177 -1.49 15.68 9.31
N ALA A 178 -0.58 15.64 8.34
CA ALA A 178 -0.31 16.76 7.46
C ALA A 178 -1.55 17.18 6.65
N ARG A 179 -2.30 16.21 6.12
CA ARG A 179 -3.56 16.46 5.39
C ARG A 179 -4.62 17.12 6.28
N CYS A 180 -4.84 16.60 7.50
CA CYS A 180 -5.79 17.18 8.46
C CYS A 180 -5.40 18.63 8.81
N GLN A 181 -4.13 18.87 9.10
CA GLN A 181 -3.63 20.21 9.43
C GLN A 181 -3.85 21.19 8.27
N ARG A 182 -3.57 20.77 7.03
CA ARG A 182 -3.83 21.58 5.83
C ARG A 182 -5.30 21.94 5.73
N PHE A 183 -6.20 20.96 5.83
CA PHE A 183 -7.64 21.22 5.68
C PHE A 183 -8.27 22.00 6.84
N ILE A 184 -7.77 21.87 8.06
CA ILE A 184 -8.18 22.72 9.19
C ILE A 184 -7.77 24.18 8.93
N LYS A 185 -6.57 24.40 8.39
CA LYS A 185 -6.03 25.74 8.13
C LYS A 185 -6.67 26.41 6.92
N ASP A 186 -6.71 25.70 5.80
CA ASP A 186 -7.04 26.26 4.47
C ASP A 186 -8.51 25.98 4.08
N GLY A 187 -9.22 25.16 4.87
CA GLY A 187 -10.55 24.65 4.55
C GLY A 187 -10.53 23.41 3.66
N ILE A 188 -11.63 22.67 3.67
CA ILE A 188 -11.85 21.54 2.78
C ILE A 188 -12.33 22.06 1.42
N PRO A 189 -11.72 21.68 0.28
CA PRO A 189 -12.23 22.04 -1.04
C PRO A 189 -13.68 21.60 -1.23
N LYS A 190 -14.51 22.41 -1.91
CA LYS A 190 -15.94 22.12 -2.11
C LYS A 190 -16.20 20.78 -2.79
N ASP A 191 -15.35 20.41 -3.74
CA ASP A 191 -15.45 19.17 -4.51
C ASP A 191 -14.65 18.01 -3.92
N TRP A 192 -14.21 18.12 -2.66
CA TRP A 192 -13.44 17.06 -2.02
C TRP A 192 -14.35 15.88 -1.63
N ASP A 193 -14.13 14.75 -2.29
CA ASP A 193 -14.85 13.49 -2.12
C ASP A 193 -14.14 12.51 -1.16
N GLY A 194 -13.12 12.98 -0.44
CA GLY A 194 -12.34 12.14 0.48
C GLY A 194 -11.20 11.38 -0.18
N ILE A 195 -11.02 11.52 -1.50
CA ILE A 195 -10.07 10.73 -2.30
C ILE A 195 -8.90 11.62 -2.71
N GLU A 196 -7.67 11.15 -2.46
CA GLU A 196 -6.49 11.83 -2.97
C GLU A 196 -6.23 11.43 -4.44
N VAL A 197 -6.01 12.44 -5.29
CA VAL A 197 -5.56 12.23 -6.66
C VAL A 197 -4.03 12.19 -6.66
N ILE A 198 -3.47 11.03 -6.98
CA ILE A 198 -2.01 10.86 -7.00
C ILE A 198 -1.52 11.18 -8.42
N THR A 199 -0.86 12.34 -8.55
CA THR A 199 -0.45 12.89 -9.86
C THR A 199 0.97 12.52 -10.28
N GLU A 200 1.79 11.95 -9.39
CA GLU A 200 3.22 11.69 -9.62
C GLU A 200 3.58 10.20 -9.72
N LYS A 201 4.69 9.93 -10.42
CA LYS A 201 5.32 8.62 -10.64
C LYS A 201 6.29 8.28 -9.52
#